data_AF-A0A7S2MM94-F1
#
_entry.id   AF-A0A7S2MM94-F1
#
_cell.length_a   1.000
_cell.length_b   1.000
_cell.length_c   1.000
_cell.angle_alpha   90.00
_cell.angle_beta   90.00
_cell.angle_gamma   90.00
#
_symmetry.space_group_name_H-M   'P 1'
#
loop_
_entity.id
_entity.type
_entity.pdbx_description
1 polymer ?
#
loop_
_entity_poly.entity_id
_entity_poly.type
_entity_poly.pdbx_seq_one_letter_code
_entity_poly.pdbx_strand_id
1 'polypeptide(L)'
;TIFLFFLESNVLKVRDSLNENTGIPDQARKQMAWLSETLKSAQSKYNTIIVFGHHSVAFQNANDEKKIIPQPARNELLELFHRYDVTAYFSGHFHYNDYVIDGKMEFITYSATGVQLKNDEPGFGIVKIQPGEKIFQQYYTFNDVPSRVELSPATTVTVPTTQQCIDKAGKFANQVGNKRTCKWLRRSSGRIDRNCGKTNLGQACRHTCRDYYAGCH
;
A
#
# COMPACT_ATOMS: atom_id res chain seq x y z
N THR A 1 -10.17 14.81 12.42
CA THR A 1 -10.99 13.72 13.03
C THR A 1 -11.01 12.55 12.07
N ILE A 2 -11.05 11.32 12.58
CA ILE A 2 -10.91 10.08 11.80
C ILE A 2 -12.23 9.31 11.83
N PHE A 3 -12.64 8.76 10.69
CA PHE A 3 -13.74 7.81 10.57
C PHE A 3 -13.23 6.54 9.90
N LEU A 4 -13.55 5.40 10.50
CA LEU A 4 -13.18 4.10 9.96
C LEU A 4 -14.39 3.16 9.96
N PHE A 5 -14.46 2.30 8.96
CA PHE A 5 -15.48 1.26 8.87
C PHE A 5 -15.01 0.08 8.02
N PHE A 6 -15.77 -1.00 8.08
CA PHE A 6 -15.47 -2.27 7.42
C PHE A 6 -16.52 -2.58 6.36
N LEU A 7 -16.07 -3.15 5.24
CA LEU A 7 -16.88 -3.71 4.18
C LEU A 7 -16.77 -5.23 4.21
N GLU A 8 -17.92 -5.91 4.15
CA GLU A 8 -17.98 -7.32 3.84
C GLU A 8 -17.78 -7.49 2.32
N SER A 9 -16.53 -7.55 1.89
CA SER A 9 -16.20 -7.66 0.47
C SER A 9 -16.54 -9.02 -0.15
N ASN A 10 -16.89 -10.06 0.63
CA ASN A 10 -17.34 -11.33 0.06
C ASN A 10 -18.70 -11.23 -0.61
N VAL A 11 -19.64 -10.46 -0.05
CA VAL A 11 -20.96 -10.34 -0.66
C VAL A 11 -20.88 -9.59 -2.00
N LEU A 12 -19.90 -8.70 -2.16
CA LEU A 12 -19.69 -7.91 -3.38
C LEU A 12 -19.25 -8.75 -4.58
N LYS A 13 -18.68 -9.95 -4.37
CA LYS A 13 -18.26 -10.87 -5.45
C LYS A 13 -19.42 -11.33 -6.33
N VAL A 14 -20.63 -11.36 -5.76
CA VAL A 14 -21.83 -11.90 -6.41
C VAL A 14 -22.93 -10.87 -6.59
N ARG A 15 -22.63 -9.58 -6.36
CA ARG A 15 -23.64 -8.50 -6.45
C ARG A 15 -24.38 -8.49 -7.79
N ASP A 16 -23.62 -8.68 -8.87
CA ASP A 16 -24.12 -8.64 -10.24
C ASP A 16 -24.52 -10.04 -10.75
N SER A 17 -24.59 -11.04 -9.87
CA SER A 17 -25.05 -12.38 -10.22
C SER A 17 -26.56 -12.39 -10.47
N LEU A 18 -26.98 -13.07 -11.53
CA LEU A 18 -28.39 -13.29 -11.86
C LEU A 18 -29.05 -14.36 -10.97
N ASN A 19 -28.29 -15.07 -10.13
CA ASN A 19 -28.82 -16.10 -9.25
C ASN A 19 -29.35 -15.49 -7.94
N GLU A 20 -30.57 -14.97 -8.00
CA GLU A 20 -31.22 -14.29 -6.87
C GLU A 20 -31.59 -15.22 -5.71
N ASN A 21 -31.57 -16.55 -5.92
CA ASN A 21 -32.01 -17.55 -4.94
C ASN A 21 -31.16 -17.63 -3.66
N THR A 22 -30.05 -16.89 -3.58
CA THR A 22 -29.15 -16.88 -2.41
C THR A 22 -29.39 -15.69 -1.47
N GLY A 23 -30.13 -14.64 -1.90
CA GLY A 23 -30.29 -13.39 -1.14
C GLY A 23 -29.01 -12.55 -0.95
N ILE A 24 -27.83 -13.11 -1.24
CA ILE A 24 -26.52 -12.44 -1.14
C ILE A 24 -26.41 -11.24 -2.11
N PRO A 25 -26.87 -11.32 -3.38
CA PRO A 25 -26.84 -10.15 -4.26
C PRO A 25 -27.61 -8.96 -3.70
N ASP A 26 -28.75 -9.19 -3.05
CA ASP A 26 -29.54 -8.13 -2.39
C ASP A 26 -28.81 -7.53 -1.19
N GLN A 27 -28.16 -8.35 -0.37
CA GLN A 27 -27.29 -7.86 0.72
C GLN A 27 -26.13 -7.01 0.18
N ALA A 28 -25.53 -7.41 -0.94
CA ALA A 28 -24.46 -6.65 -1.58
C ALA A 28 -24.96 -5.29 -2.08
N ARG A 29 -26.16 -5.22 -2.69
CA ARG A 29 -26.80 -3.94 -3.09
C ARG A 29 -27.11 -3.06 -1.88
N LYS A 30 -27.64 -3.64 -0.79
CA LYS A 30 -27.87 -2.94 0.48
C LYS A 30 -26.59 -2.37 1.08
N GLN A 31 -25.49 -3.14 1.04
CA GLN A 31 -24.19 -2.65 1.49
C GLN A 31 -23.68 -1.50 0.61
N MET A 32 -23.86 -1.54 -0.71
CA MET A 32 -23.48 -0.43 -1.61
C MET A 32 -24.29 0.85 -1.33
N ALA A 33 -25.61 0.71 -1.12
CA ALA A 33 -26.47 1.84 -0.75
C ALA A 33 -26.06 2.43 0.61
N TRP A 34 -25.82 1.56 1.61
CA TRP A 34 -25.32 1.97 2.91
C TRP A 34 -23.95 2.66 2.83
N LEU A 35 -23.05 2.15 1.98
CA LEU A 35 -21.71 2.72 1.78
C LEU A 35 -21.81 4.16 1.26
N SER A 36 -22.64 4.39 0.24
CA SER A 36 -22.85 5.73 -0.32
C SER A 36 -23.32 6.73 0.75
N GLU A 37 -24.34 6.38 1.53
CA GLU A 37 -24.86 7.26 2.60
C GLU A 37 -23.85 7.45 3.74
N THR A 38 -23.12 6.40 4.09
CA THR A 38 -22.08 6.44 5.13
C THR A 38 -20.95 7.38 4.74
N LEU A 39 -20.46 7.28 3.51
CA LEU A 39 -19.40 8.14 2.99
C LEU A 39 -19.86 9.60 2.88
N LYS A 40 -21.07 9.83 2.36
CA LYS A 40 -21.67 11.17 2.27
C LYS A 40 -21.78 11.84 3.64
N SER A 41 -22.24 11.10 4.65
CA SER A 41 -22.32 11.61 6.03
C SER A 41 -20.92 11.89 6.61
N ALA A 42 -19.94 11.03 6.31
CA ALA A 42 -18.60 11.13 6.85
C ALA A 42 -17.79 12.31 6.26
N GLN A 43 -17.89 12.57 4.96
CA GLN A 43 -17.11 13.61 4.25
C GLN A 43 -17.27 15.00 4.89
N SER A 44 -18.46 15.32 5.41
CA SER A 44 -18.73 16.61 6.07
C SER A 44 -18.19 16.75 7.50
N LYS A 45 -17.77 15.64 8.13
CA LYS A 45 -17.47 15.56 9.58
C LYS A 45 -16.04 15.12 9.88
N TYR A 46 -15.40 14.45 8.94
CA TYR A 46 -14.11 13.80 9.14
C TYR A 46 -13.13 14.16 8.03
N ASN A 47 -11.89 14.44 8.42
CA ASN A 47 -10.81 14.78 7.49
C ASN A 47 -10.07 13.54 6.99
N THR A 48 -10.30 12.40 7.63
CA THR A 48 -9.64 11.13 7.33
C THR A 48 -10.68 10.03 7.35
N ILE A 49 -10.89 9.38 6.21
CA ILE A 49 -11.84 8.29 6.05
C ILE A 49 -11.06 7.05 5.63
N ILE A 50 -11.15 5.99 6.43
CA ILE A 50 -10.42 4.73 6.20
C ILE A 50 -11.42 3.60 6.06
N VAL A 51 -11.25 2.82 5.00
CA VAL A 51 -12.11 1.68 4.70
C VAL A 51 -11.28 0.41 4.79
N PHE A 52 -11.84 -0.61 5.44
CA PHE A 52 -11.25 -1.95 5.50
C PHE A 52 -12.12 -2.93 4.74
N GLY A 53 -11.52 -3.83 3.97
CA GLY A 53 -12.21 -4.97 3.39
C GLY A 53 -11.25 -6.14 3.19
N HIS A 54 -11.76 -7.31 2.83
CA HIS A 54 -10.90 -8.48 2.64
C HIS A 54 -10.19 -8.45 1.27
N HIS A 55 -10.93 -8.14 0.20
CA HIS A 55 -10.42 -8.17 -1.18
C HIS A 55 -9.96 -6.80 -1.67
N SER A 56 -8.81 -6.74 -2.34
CA SER A 56 -8.38 -5.49 -2.98
C SER A 56 -9.35 -5.06 -4.09
N VAL A 57 -9.52 -3.75 -4.23
CA VAL A 57 -10.33 -3.12 -5.30
C VAL A 57 -9.46 -2.34 -6.30
N ALA A 58 -8.18 -2.12 -6.00
CA ALA A 58 -7.21 -1.43 -6.86
C ALA A 58 -6.00 -2.33 -7.09
N PHE A 59 -5.45 -2.29 -8.30
CA PHE A 59 -4.45 -3.25 -8.77
C PHE A 59 -3.41 -2.53 -9.63
N GLN A 60 -2.12 -2.84 -9.46
CA GLN A 60 -1.08 -2.32 -10.34
C GLN A 60 -1.26 -2.81 -11.79
N ASN A 61 -1.76 -4.04 -11.96
CA ASN A 61 -2.03 -4.64 -13.26
C ASN A 61 -3.54 -4.70 -13.55
N ALA A 62 -3.96 -4.15 -14.68
CA ALA A 62 -5.34 -4.21 -15.15
C ALA A 62 -5.85 -5.64 -15.43
N ASN A 63 -4.95 -6.60 -15.66
CA ASN A 63 -5.27 -8.00 -15.97
C ASN A 63 -5.00 -8.96 -14.78
N ASP A 64 -4.90 -8.44 -13.55
CA ASP A 64 -4.67 -9.28 -12.37
C ASP A 64 -5.83 -10.27 -12.15
N GLU A 65 -5.51 -11.57 -12.16
CA GLU A 65 -6.48 -12.67 -11.99
C GLU A 65 -7.10 -12.71 -10.58
N LYS A 66 -6.49 -12.01 -9.59
CA LYS A 66 -7.03 -11.88 -8.22
C LYS A 66 -8.18 -10.89 -8.11
N LYS A 67 -8.64 -10.34 -9.25
CA LYS A 67 -9.83 -9.49 -9.36
C LYS A 67 -11.11 -10.30 -9.19
N ILE A 68 -11.43 -10.62 -7.94
CA ILE A 68 -12.62 -11.42 -7.64
C ILE A 68 -13.90 -10.60 -7.47
N ILE A 69 -13.80 -9.28 -7.23
CA ILE A 69 -14.96 -8.39 -7.27
C ILE A 69 -15.21 -8.03 -8.74
N PRO A 70 -16.40 -8.32 -9.30
CA PRO A 70 -16.75 -8.01 -10.68
C PRO A 70 -16.51 -6.55 -11.03
N GLN A 71 -16.14 -6.28 -12.29
CA GLN A 71 -15.79 -4.95 -12.75
C GLN A 71 -16.87 -3.89 -12.48
N PRO A 72 -18.18 -4.14 -12.70
CA PRO A 72 -19.20 -3.13 -12.40
C PRO A 72 -19.22 -2.74 -10.92
N ALA A 73 -19.19 -3.72 -10.01
CA ALA A 73 -19.15 -3.46 -8.57
C ALA A 73 -17.87 -2.78 -8.11
N ARG A 74 -16.74 -3.21 -8.64
CA ARG A 74 -15.44 -2.62 -8.33
C ARG A 74 -15.33 -1.17 -8.80
N ASN A 75 -15.80 -0.88 -10.02
CA ASN A 75 -15.80 0.48 -10.55
C ASN A 75 -16.66 1.42 -9.69
N GLU A 76 -17.85 0.97 -9.30
CA GLU A 76 -18.73 1.77 -8.43
C GLU A 76 -18.10 2.02 -7.06
N LEU A 77 -17.42 1.04 -6.47
CA LEU A 77 -16.65 1.24 -5.22
C LEU A 77 -15.58 2.32 -5.39
N LEU A 78 -14.77 2.22 -6.45
CA LEU A 78 -13.71 3.19 -6.72
C LEU A 78 -14.30 4.59 -6.95
N GLU A 79 -15.39 4.71 -7.71
CA GLU A 79 -16.08 5.98 -7.93
C GLU A 79 -16.62 6.59 -6.63
N LEU A 80 -17.23 5.79 -5.75
CA LEU A 80 -17.70 6.25 -4.44
C LEU A 80 -16.53 6.70 -3.57
N PHE A 81 -15.43 5.94 -3.54
CA PHE A 81 -14.27 6.28 -2.75
C PHE A 81 -13.62 7.59 -3.19
N HIS A 82 -13.48 7.80 -4.51
CA HIS A 82 -12.99 9.06 -5.07
C HIS A 82 -13.96 10.22 -4.81
N ARG A 83 -15.26 10.02 -5.03
CA ARG A 83 -16.30 11.05 -4.85
C ARG A 83 -16.33 11.63 -3.44
N TYR A 84 -16.10 10.77 -2.44
CA TYR A 84 -16.19 11.13 -1.03
C TYR A 84 -14.82 11.26 -0.32
N ASP A 85 -13.75 11.44 -1.10
CA ASP A 85 -12.38 11.69 -0.61
C ASP A 85 -11.91 10.65 0.43
N VAL A 86 -12.16 9.37 0.18
CA VAL A 86 -11.63 8.30 1.04
C VAL A 86 -10.10 8.38 1.04
N THR A 87 -9.51 8.34 2.23
CA THR A 87 -8.06 8.52 2.42
C THR A 87 -7.31 7.23 2.12
N ALA A 88 -7.79 6.11 2.64
CA ALA A 88 -7.16 4.82 2.41
C ALA A 88 -8.14 3.65 2.43
N TYR A 89 -7.84 2.63 1.63
CA TYR A 89 -8.50 1.32 1.65
C TYR A 89 -7.48 0.23 2.01
N PHE A 90 -7.70 -0.46 3.12
CA PHE A 90 -6.87 -1.58 3.57
C PHE A 90 -7.52 -2.92 3.22
N SER A 91 -6.72 -3.84 2.70
CA SER A 91 -7.15 -5.18 2.35
C SER A 91 -6.10 -6.27 2.55
N GLY A 92 -6.48 -7.51 2.25
CA GLY A 92 -5.62 -8.68 2.27
C GLY A 92 -5.84 -9.54 1.02
N HIS A 93 -6.17 -10.81 1.21
CA HIS A 93 -6.46 -11.81 0.17
C HIS A 93 -5.27 -12.20 -0.73
N PHE A 94 -4.35 -11.28 -1.05
CA PHE A 94 -3.25 -11.58 -1.97
C PHE A 94 -2.18 -12.48 -1.39
N HIS A 95 -2.06 -12.54 -0.07
CA HIS A 95 -0.97 -13.22 0.64
C HIS A 95 0.42 -12.66 0.27
N TYR A 96 0.46 -11.45 -0.28
CA TYR A 96 1.65 -10.65 -0.50
C TYR A 96 1.27 -9.17 -0.32
N ASN A 97 2.25 -8.33 -0.01
CA ASN A 97 2.09 -6.91 0.13
C ASN A 97 1.90 -6.26 -1.26
N ASP A 98 0.90 -5.40 -1.38
CA ASP A 98 0.69 -4.57 -2.56
C ASP A 98 0.30 -3.15 -2.14
N TYR A 99 0.66 -2.19 -2.97
CA TYR A 99 0.43 -0.79 -2.71
C TYR A 99 0.14 -0.07 -4.02
N VAL A 100 -1.04 0.56 -4.09
CA VAL A 100 -1.50 1.32 -5.25
C VAL A 100 -1.90 2.71 -4.78
N ILE A 101 -1.45 3.73 -5.50
CA ILE A 101 -1.93 5.10 -5.33
C ILE A 101 -2.80 5.44 -6.54
N ASP A 102 -4.02 5.92 -6.28
CA ASP A 102 -4.91 6.48 -7.30
C ASP A 102 -5.37 7.86 -6.84
N GLY A 103 -4.91 8.90 -7.53
CA GLY A 103 -5.09 10.29 -7.10
C GLY A 103 -4.51 10.55 -5.71
N LYS A 104 -5.36 10.88 -4.75
CA LYS A 104 -4.99 11.14 -3.33
C LYS A 104 -5.21 9.93 -2.43
N MET A 105 -5.77 8.85 -2.95
CA MET A 105 -6.18 7.69 -2.18
C MET A 105 -5.11 6.61 -2.21
N GLU A 106 -4.84 6.01 -1.06
CA GLU A 106 -3.93 4.88 -0.92
C GLU A 106 -4.71 3.56 -0.80
N PHE A 107 -4.36 2.57 -1.60
CA PHE A 107 -4.88 1.22 -1.51
C PHE A 107 -3.74 0.31 -1.03
N ILE A 108 -3.91 -0.22 0.17
CA ILE A 108 -2.89 -1.00 0.87
C ILE A 108 -3.39 -2.43 1.00
N THR A 109 -2.62 -3.37 0.46
CA THR A 109 -2.85 -4.79 0.68
C THR A 109 -1.71 -5.33 1.52
N TYR A 110 -2.02 -5.87 2.69
CA TYR A 110 -1.02 -6.53 3.51
C TYR A 110 -0.95 -8.03 3.20
N SER A 111 0.27 -8.56 3.30
CA SER A 111 0.51 -10.00 3.23
C SER A 111 -0.19 -10.74 4.38
N ALA A 112 -0.36 -12.05 4.22
CA ALA A 112 -1.03 -12.88 5.21
C ALA A 112 -0.12 -13.18 6.41
N THR A 113 -0.71 -13.59 7.53
CA THR A 113 0.04 -14.12 8.68
C THR A 113 0.38 -15.60 8.54
N GLY A 114 -0.45 -16.37 7.81
CA GLY A 114 -0.32 -17.83 7.74
C GLY A 114 0.49 -18.36 6.55
N VAL A 115 0.12 -17.99 5.32
CA VAL A 115 0.75 -18.48 4.09
C VAL A 115 1.07 -17.30 3.20
N GLN A 116 2.33 -17.15 2.82
CA GLN A 116 2.77 -16.06 1.96
C GLN A 116 2.93 -16.54 0.52
N LEU A 117 2.65 -15.65 -0.42
CA LEU A 117 2.93 -15.80 -1.83
C LEU A 117 4.04 -14.81 -2.21
N LYS A 118 4.66 -15.03 -3.38
CA LYS A 118 5.86 -14.30 -3.81
C LYS A 118 6.99 -14.43 -2.77
N ASN A 119 7.67 -13.33 -2.45
CA ASN A 119 8.83 -13.30 -1.55
C ASN A 119 8.50 -12.60 -0.23
N ASP A 120 7.22 -12.49 0.15
CA ASP A 120 6.83 -11.89 1.42
C ASP A 120 6.95 -12.88 2.58
N GLU A 121 7.05 -12.32 3.78
CA GLU A 121 7.15 -13.05 5.05
C GLU A 121 5.92 -12.78 5.94
N PRO A 122 5.58 -13.69 6.87
CA PRO A 122 4.46 -13.51 7.77
C PRO A 122 4.67 -12.33 8.72
N GLY A 123 3.60 -11.57 8.94
CA GLY A 123 3.69 -10.28 9.62
C GLY A 123 2.37 -9.53 9.68
N PHE A 124 2.43 -8.25 10.06
CA PHE A 124 1.27 -7.36 10.15
C PHE A 124 1.65 -5.90 9.91
N GLY A 125 0.65 -5.10 9.56
CA GLY A 125 0.80 -3.66 9.39
C GLY A 125 0.67 -2.89 10.70
N ILE A 126 1.54 -1.89 10.90
CA ILE A 126 1.35 -0.84 11.91
C ILE A 126 0.97 0.43 11.17
N VAL A 127 -0.22 0.95 11.50
CA VAL A 127 -0.77 2.17 10.90
C VAL A 127 -0.85 3.26 11.97
N LYS A 128 -0.21 4.39 11.71
CA LYS A 128 -0.23 5.59 12.54
C LYS A 128 -1.06 6.63 11.82
N ILE A 129 -2.08 7.15 12.51
CA ILE A 129 -2.98 8.15 11.97
C ILE A 129 -2.92 9.37 12.89
N GLN A 130 -2.46 10.48 12.34
CA GLN A 130 -2.40 11.75 13.06
C GLN A 130 -3.44 12.71 12.47
N PRO A 131 -4.27 13.36 13.30
CA PRO A 131 -5.27 14.29 12.81
C PRO A 131 -4.63 15.40 11.96
N GLY A 132 -5.05 15.51 10.69
CA GLY A 132 -4.55 16.56 9.78
C GLY A 132 -3.26 16.21 9.03
N GLU A 133 -2.69 15.02 9.25
CA GLU A 133 -1.49 14.55 8.55
C GLU A 133 -1.81 13.34 7.63
N LYS A 134 -0.82 12.96 6.81
CA LYS A 134 -0.88 11.73 6.01
C LYS A 134 -0.92 10.50 6.92
N ILE A 135 -1.55 9.43 6.43
CA ILE A 135 -1.51 8.12 7.09
C ILE A 135 -0.10 7.56 6.91
N PHE A 136 0.53 7.13 8.01
CA PHE A 136 1.79 6.40 7.95
C PHE A 136 1.52 4.93 8.17
N GLN A 137 1.86 4.10 7.20
CA GLN A 137 1.63 2.66 7.25
C GLN A 137 2.91 1.91 6.90
N GLN A 138 3.18 0.82 7.60
CA GLN A 138 4.29 -0.06 7.30
C GLN A 138 3.96 -1.49 7.69
N TYR A 139 4.25 -2.43 6.80
CA TYR A 139 4.23 -3.86 7.09
C TYR A 139 5.51 -4.27 7.82
N TYR A 140 5.35 -5.04 8.88
CA TYR A 140 6.43 -5.63 9.65
C TYR A 140 6.30 -7.14 9.60
N THR A 141 7.38 -7.81 9.20
CA THR A 141 7.50 -9.26 9.44
C THR A 141 7.53 -9.48 10.95
N PHE A 142 7.21 -10.69 11.41
CA PHE A 142 7.30 -11.01 12.84
C PHE A 142 8.72 -10.82 13.42
N ASN A 143 9.76 -10.85 12.58
CA ASN A 143 11.14 -10.64 12.99
C ASN A 143 11.54 -9.16 13.07
N ASP A 144 10.81 -8.27 12.37
CA ASP A 144 11.17 -6.86 12.23
C ASP A 144 10.29 -5.92 13.09
N VAL A 145 9.38 -6.48 13.90
CA VAL A 145 8.45 -5.70 14.73
C VAL A 145 9.24 -4.84 15.73
N PRO A 146 9.02 -3.51 15.78
CA PRO A 146 9.70 -2.66 16.73
C PRO A 146 9.21 -2.95 18.15
N SER A 147 10.12 -2.92 19.12
CA SER A 147 9.78 -3.06 20.54
C SER A 147 8.87 -1.95 21.08
N ARG A 148 8.85 -0.79 20.40
CA ARG A 148 7.98 0.34 20.70
C ARG A 148 7.56 1.09 19.45
N VAL A 149 6.29 1.47 19.40
CA VAL A 149 5.74 2.34 18.35
C VAL A 149 5.68 3.77 18.89
N GLU A 150 6.55 4.64 18.38
CA GLU A 150 6.46 6.07 18.68
C GLU A 150 5.33 6.72 17.86
N LEU A 151 4.41 7.38 18.56
CA LEU A 151 3.26 8.10 18.00
C LEU A 151 3.50 9.61 17.90
N SER A 152 4.74 10.05 18.16
CA SER A 152 5.11 11.46 18.06
C SER A 152 4.57 12.03 16.74
N PRO A 153 4.01 13.27 16.75
CA PRO A 153 3.73 14.00 15.51
C PRO A 153 4.88 13.75 14.58
N ALA A 154 4.67 13.64 13.27
CA ALA A 154 5.76 13.90 12.37
C ALA A 154 6.29 15.27 12.80
N THR A 155 7.33 15.24 13.63
CA THR A 155 8.13 16.41 13.89
C THR A 155 8.47 16.72 12.46
N THR A 156 8.16 17.93 12.04
CA THR A 156 8.99 18.63 11.10
C THR A 156 10.41 18.52 11.68
N VAL A 157 11.03 17.34 11.53
CA VAL A 157 12.29 17.20 10.86
C VAL A 157 12.02 18.04 9.63
N THR A 158 12.35 19.31 9.75
CA THR A 158 13.06 20.04 8.72
C THR A 158 14.14 19.07 8.25
N VAL A 159 13.73 18.10 7.43
CA VAL A 159 14.60 17.40 6.52
C VAL A 159 15.20 18.59 5.80
N PRO A 160 16.51 18.82 5.94
CA PRO A 160 17.16 19.86 5.18
C PRO A 160 16.71 19.60 3.75
N THR A 161 15.98 20.56 3.20
CA THR A 161 15.62 20.61 1.80
C THR A 161 16.91 20.27 1.06
N THR A 162 16.90 19.12 0.37
CA THR A 162 18.04 18.32 -0.11
C THR A 162 18.50 17.15 0.77
N GLN A 163 17.72 16.06 0.84
CA GLN A 163 18.37 14.75 0.89
C GLN A 163 18.98 14.49 -0.50
N GLN A 164 20.16 15.05 -0.69
CA GLN A 164 20.98 14.89 -1.89
C GLN A 164 21.14 13.39 -2.18
N CYS A 165 20.50 12.92 -3.24
CA CYS A 165 20.70 11.58 -3.80
C CYS A 165 22.06 11.55 -4.48
N ILE A 166 23.12 11.50 -3.66
CA ILE A 166 24.51 11.46 -4.07
C ILE A 166 25.06 10.08 -3.77
N ASP A 167 25.84 9.56 -4.72
CA ASP A 167 26.62 8.35 -4.53
C ASP A 167 27.75 8.63 -3.53
N LYS A 168 27.79 7.87 -2.43
CA LYS A 168 28.87 7.95 -1.47
C LYS A 168 30.18 7.47 -2.12
N ALA A 169 31.27 8.19 -1.88
CA ALA A 169 32.60 7.74 -2.26
C ALA A 169 32.99 6.49 -1.44
N GLY A 170 33.69 5.55 -2.07
CA GLY A 170 34.19 4.34 -1.41
C GLY A 170 33.82 3.04 -2.13
N LYS A 171 34.09 1.92 -1.47
CA LYS A 171 33.73 0.58 -1.94
C LYS A 171 32.82 -0.11 -0.92
N PHE A 172 31.71 -0.65 -1.40
CA PHE A 172 30.63 -1.23 -0.58
C PHE A 172 30.32 -2.65 -1.05
N ALA A 173 29.87 -3.51 -0.13
CA ALA A 173 29.57 -4.90 -0.43
C ALA A 173 28.38 -5.03 -1.40
N ASN A 174 28.59 -5.76 -2.49
CA ASN A 174 27.54 -6.12 -3.44
C ASN A 174 26.78 -7.39 -2.98
N GLN A 175 25.88 -7.90 -3.83
CA GLN A 175 25.04 -9.06 -3.53
C GLN A 175 25.79 -10.38 -3.25
N VAL A 176 27.09 -10.44 -3.53
CA VAL A 176 27.98 -11.59 -3.24
C VAL A 176 29.10 -11.21 -2.26
N GLY A 177 28.96 -10.10 -1.52
CA GLY A 177 29.91 -9.65 -0.50
C GLY A 177 31.15 -8.89 -1.03
N ASN A 178 31.34 -8.80 -2.35
CA ASN A 178 32.49 -8.13 -2.94
C ASN A 178 32.38 -6.59 -2.84
N LYS A 179 33.45 -5.92 -2.42
CA LYS A 179 33.49 -4.45 -2.30
C LYS A 179 33.62 -3.77 -3.68
N ARG A 180 32.61 -2.99 -4.09
CA ARG A 180 32.51 -2.30 -5.38
C ARG A 180 32.14 -0.83 -5.23
N THR A 181 32.41 -0.01 -6.26
CA THR A 181 32.06 1.42 -6.28
C THR A 181 30.73 1.66 -6.99
N CYS A 182 30.12 2.84 -6.83
CA CYS A 182 28.91 3.20 -7.57
C CYS A 182 29.15 3.26 -9.10
N LYS A 183 30.37 3.61 -9.53
CA LYS A 183 30.80 3.48 -10.93
C LYS A 183 30.75 2.03 -11.45
N TRP A 184 31.03 1.04 -10.61
CA TRP A 184 30.88 -0.37 -10.99
C TRP A 184 29.42 -0.78 -11.13
N LEU A 185 28.56 -0.24 -10.26
CA LEU A 185 27.13 -0.51 -10.22
C LEU A 185 26.43 -0.01 -11.49
N ARG A 186 26.70 1.22 -11.91
CA ARG A 186 26.09 1.85 -13.11
C ARG A 186 26.43 1.17 -14.45
N ARG A 187 27.40 0.27 -14.49
CA ARG A 187 27.88 -0.37 -15.75
C ARG A 187 26.90 -1.39 -16.34
N SER A 188 25.86 -1.82 -15.63
CA SER A 188 24.90 -2.82 -16.12
C SER A 188 23.60 -2.75 -15.31
N SER A 189 22.45 -2.73 -16.01
CA SER A 189 21.11 -2.79 -15.39
C SER A 189 20.95 -4.00 -14.47
N GLY A 190 21.40 -5.17 -14.89
CA GLY A 190 21.35 -6.36 -14.03
C GLY A 190 22.13 -6.21 -12.72
N ARG A 191 23.13 -5.31 -12.63
CA ARG A 191 23.81 -5.01 -11.35
C ARG A 191 22.96 -4.09 -10.48
N ILE A 192 22.31 -3.10 -11.08
CA ILE A 192 21.35 -2.21 -10.43
C ILE A 192 20.25 -3.05 -9.79
N ASP A 193 19.58 -3.91 -10.55
CA ASP A 193 18.43 -4.70 -10.06
C ASP A 193 18.78 -5.67 -8.92
N ARG A 194 20.02 -6.17 -8.93
CA ARG A 194 20.53 -7.08 -7.88
C ARG A 194 21.03 -6.37 -6.63
N ASN A 195 21.30 -5.06 -6.67
CA ASN A 195 21.96 -4.36 -5.57
C ASN A 195 21.14 -3.19 -5.00
N CYS A 196 20.44 -2.42 -5.84
CA CYS A 196 19.64 -1.26 -5.42
C CYS A 196 18.50 -1.70 -4.50
N GLY A 197 18.34 -0.98 -3.38
CA GLY A 197 17.37 -1.34 -2.32
C GLY A 197 17.71 -2.60 -1.51
N LYS A 198 18.72 -3.39 -1.90
CA LYS A 198 18.96 -4.75 -1.36
C LYS A 198 20.31 -4.93 -0.66
N THR A 199 21.31 -4.10 -0.97
CA THR A 199 22.70 -4.31 -0.51
C THR A 199 23.31 -3.02 0.03
N ASN A 200 24.41 -3.15 0.80
CA ASN A 200 25.20 -2.00 1.26
C ASN A 200 25.68 -1.13 0.08
N LEU A 201 25.98 -1.75 -1.06
CA LEU A 201 26.30 -1.04 -2.29
C LEU A 201 25.11 -0.25 -2.84
N GLY A 202 23.90 -0.84 -2.88
CA GLY A 202 22.70 -0.12 -3.32
C GLY A 202 22.37 1.08 -2.44
N GLN A 203 22.46 0.90 -1.12
CA GLN A 203 22.19 1.96 -0.13
C GLN A 203 23.22 3.09 -0.19
N ALA A 204 24.49 2.78 -0.49
CA ALA A 204 25.53 3.80 -0.63
C ALA A 204 25.43 4.57 -1.97
N CYS A 205 24.86 3.97 -3.00
CA CYS A 205 24.80 4.51 -4.35
C CYS A 205 23.41 5.06 -4.71
N ARG A 206 22.90 5.98 -3.87
CA ARG A 206 21.53 6.50 -3.99
C ARG A 206 21.27 7.27 -5.28
N HIS A 207 22.27 7.92 -5.88
CA HIS A 207 22.12 8.57 -7.19
C HIS A 207 22.01 7.54 -8.31
N THR A 208 22.89 6.53 -8.28
CA THR A 208 22.90 5.46 -9.26
C THR A 208 21.62 4.60 -9.16
N CYS A 209 21.05 4.46 -7.97
CA CYS A 209 19.82 3.71 -7.68
C CYS A 209 18.57 4.60 -7.55
N ARG A 210 18.57 5.80 -8.15
CA ARG A 210 17.54 6.82 -7.89
C ARG A 210 16.10 6.32 -8.14
N ASP A 211 15.90 5.47 -9.14
CA ASP A 211 14.59 4.88 -9.46
C ASP A 211 14.06 3.91 -8.39
N TYR A 212 14.91 3.50 -7.45
CA TYR A 212 14.58 2.61 -6.33
C TYR A 212 14.39 3.37 -5.01
N TYR A 213 14.57 4.70 -4.99
CA TYR A 213 14.44 5.52 -3.79
C TYR A 213 13.46 6.68 -4.03
N ALA A 214 12.35 6.69 -3.29
CA ALA A 214 11.40 7.80 -3.33
C ALA A 214 12.10 9.14 -3.01
N GLY A 215 11.84 10.16 -3.82
CA GLY A 215 12.46 11.49 -3.68
C GLY A 215 13.84 11.65 -4.34
N CYS A 216 14.32 10.63 -5.06
CA CYS A 216 15.49 10.72 -5.94
C CYS A 216 15.04 10.75 -7.41
N HIS A 217 14.65 11.91 -7.92
CA HIS A 217 14.34 12.12 -9.34
C HIS A 217 15.24 13.20 -9.93
#